data_AF-A0A1I1IF16-F1
#
_entry.id   AF-A0A1I1IF16-F1
#
_cell.length_a   1.000
_cell.length_b   1.000
_cell.length_c   1.000
_cell.angle_alpha   90.00
_cell.angle_beta   90.00
_cell.angle_gamma   90.00
#
_symmetry.space_group_name_H-M   'P 1'
#
loop_
_entity.id
_entity.type
_entity.pdbx_description
1 polymer ?
#
loop_
_entity_poly.entity_id
_entity_poly.type
_entity_poly.pdbx_seq_one_letter_code
_entity_poly.pdbx_strand_id
1 'polypeptide(L)'
;MQDHSTRSTAALLLRLALGAAWLAHALFALVALGVPAFAASLAAQGLPLALSWPVALLELVGGVLVIVGVRGPGAGRRAASRSAAACT
;
A
#
# COMPACT_ATOMS: atom_id res chain seq x y z
N MET A 1 16.01 0.09 24.34
CA MET A 1 16.77 -0.52 23.23
C MET A 1 15.75 -0.89 22.15
N GLN A 2 15.69 -0.13 21.07
CA GLN A 2 14.87 -0.49 19.91
C GLN A 2 15.83 -0.64 18.75
N ASP A 3 16.04 -1.88 18.37
CA ASP A 3 17.08 -2.24 17.43
C ASP A 3 16.72 -1.65 16.07
N HIS A 4 17.67 -0.97 15.44
CA HIS A 4 17.45 -0.38 14.12
C HIS A 4 16.96 -1.43 13.10
N SER A 5 17.41 -2.67 13.28
CA SER A 5 16.99 -3.84 12.51
C SER A 5 15.49 -4.14 12.64
N THR A 6 14.95 -4.16 13.87
CA THR A 6 13.52 -4.45 14.09
C THR A 6 12.62 -3.35 13.53
N ARG A 7 13.05 -2.09 13.61
CA ARG A 7 12.30 -0.96 13.00
C ARG A 7 12.24 -1.04 11.48
N SER A 8 13.33 -1.41 10.82
CA SER A 8 13.37 -1.57 9.35
C SER A 8 12.46 -2.71 8.89
N THR A 9 12.51 -3.85 9.57
CA THR A 9 11.68 -5.02 9.24
C THR A 9 10.20 -4.75 9.50
N ALA A 10 9.86 -4.10 10.61
CA ALA A 10 8.48 -3.75 10.94
C ALA A 10 7.86 -2.80 9.90
N ALA A 11 8.62 -1.81 9.41
CA ALA A 11 8.13 -0.90 8.38
C ALA A 11 7.86 -1.60 7.03
N LEU A 12 8.71 -2.57 6.65
CA LEU A 12 8.51 -3.36 5.43
C LEU A 12 7.28 -4.27 5.55
N LEU A 13 7.14 -4.96 6.67
CA LEU A 13 5.98 -5.81 6.94
C LEU A 13 4.69 -5.01 6.95
N LEU A 14 4.68 -3.82 7.56
CA LEU A 14 3.51 -2.94 7.56
C LEU A 14 3.13 -2.51 6.14
N ARG A 15 4.11 -2.15 5.30
CA ARG A 15 3.85 -1.76 3.90
C ARG A 15 3.26 -2.93 3.09
N LEU A 16 3.83 -4.12 3.25
CA LEU A 16 3.33 -5.32 2.57
C LEU A 16 1.92 -5.69 3.05
N ALA A 17 1.68 -5.67 4.37
CA ALA A 17 0.38 -5.97 4.94
C ALA A 17 -0.69 -4.98 4.48
N LEU A 18 -0.38 -3.68 4.50
CA LEU A 18 -1.30 -2.63 4.07
C LEU A 18 -1.59 -2.71 2.55
N GLY A 19 -0.56 -2.94 1.74
CA GLY A 19 -0.73 -3.11 0.29
C GLY A 19 -1.52 -4.37 -0.07
N ALA A 20 -1.27 -5.49 0.62
CA ALA A 20 -2.02 -6.73 0.45
C ALA A 20 -3.49 -6.57 0.86
N ALA A 21 -3.77 -5.83 1.94
CA ALA A 21 -5.15 -5.55 2.38
C ALA A 21 -5.92 -4.74 1.32
N TRP A 22 -5.31 -3.68 0.79
CA TRP A 22 -5.91 -2.89 -0.31
C TRP A 22 -6.14 -3.73 -1.57
N LEU A 23 -5.16 -4.57 -1.94
CA LEU A 23 -5.30 -5.43 -3.11
C LEU A 23 -6.41 -6.49 -2.93
N ALA A 24 -6.51 -7.07 -1.73
CA ALA A 24 -7.58 -8.02 -1.40
C ALA A 24 -8.97 -7.36 -1.49
N HIS A 25 -9.08 -6.11 -1.04
CA HIS A 25 -10.34 -5.36 -1.07
C HIS A 25 -10.73 -4.94 -2.50
N ALA A 26 -9.76 -4.52 -3.32
CA ALA A 26 -9.95 -4.26 -4.75
C ALA A 26 -10.38 -5.54 -5.52
N LEU A 27 -9.72 -6.68 -5.25
CA LEU A 27 -10.08 -7.96 -5.86
C LEU A 27 -11.47 -8.44 -5.41
N PHE A 28 -11.85 -8.19 -4.15
CA PHE A 28 -13.18 -8.49 -3.64
C PHE A 28 -14.26 -7.69 -4.37
N ALA A 29 -14.04 -6.39 -4.61
CA ALA A 29 -14.95 -5.56 -5.37
C ALA A 29 -15.08 -5.99 -6.84
N LEU A 30 -13.97 -6.38 -7.48
CA LEU A 30 -13.94 -6.67 -8.92
C LEU A 30 -14.32 -8.13 -9.26
N VAL A 31 -13.83 -9.10 -8.49
CA VAL A 31 -13.95 -10.54 -8.82
C VAL A 31 -15.06 -11.21 -8.03
N ALA A 32 -15.24 -10.86 -6.74
CA ALA A 32 -16.23 -11.53 -5.90
C ALA A 32 -17.63 -10.89 -6.00
N LEU A 33 -17.71 -9.56 -5.97
CA LEU A 33 -18.98 -8.83 -6.10
C LEU A 33 -19.31 -8.53 -7.57
N GLY A 34 -18.31 -8.11 -8.34
CA GLY A 34 -18.55 -7.48 -9.63
C GLY A 34 -19.15 -6.07 -9.47
N VAL A 35 -18.96 -5.24 -10.50
CA VAL A 35 -19.32 -3.82 -10.49
C VAL A 35 -20.78 -3.53 -10.07
N PRO A 36 -21.81 -4.26 -10.55
CA PRO A 36 -23.18 -3.95 -10.16
C PRO A 36 -23.51 -4.31 -8.71
N ALA A 37 -22.97 -5.41 -8.16
CA ALA A 37 -23.22 -5.77 -6.75
C ALA A 37 -22.42 -4.88 -5.79
N PHE A 38 -21.24 -4.40 -6.21
CA PHE A 38 -20.48 -3.39 -5.48
C PHE A 38 -21.21 -2.04 -5.46
N ALA A 39 -21.79 -1.62 -6.59
CA ALA A 39 -22.60 -0.41 -6.63
C ALA A 39 -23.82 -0.53 -5.70
N ALA A 40 -24.48 -1.69 -5.66
CA ALA A 40 -25.58 -1.95 -4.73
C ALA A 40 -25.16 -1.91 -3.24
N SER A 41 -23.96 -2.39 -2.90
CA SER A 41 -23.45 -2.30 -1.52
C SER A 41 -23.14 -0.87 -1.09
N LEU A 42 -22.71 -0.01 -2.03
CA LEU A 42 -22.53 1.42 -1.78
C LEU A 42 -23.88 2.14 -1.63
N ALA A 43 -24.87 1.79 -2.47
CA ALA A 43 -26.21 2.32 -2.34
C ALA A 43 -26.85 1.96 -0.99
N ALA A 44 -26.60 0.75 -0.47
CA ALA A 44 -27.05 0.33 0.87
C ALA A 44 -26.42 1.18 2.00
N GLN A 45 -25.24 1.75 1.77
CA GLN A 45 -24.58 2.69 2.69
C GLN A 45 -24.99 4.15 2.46
N GLY A 46 -25.95 4.40 1.57
CA GLY A 46 -26.41 5.75 1.23
C GLY A 46 -25.47 6.53 0.30
N LEU A 47 -24.46 5.85 -0.28
CA LEU A 47 -23.51 6.48 -1.19
C LEU A 47 -23.99 6.38 -2.65
N PRO A 48 -23.78 7.44 -3.46
CA PRO A 48 -24.24 7.47 -4.84
C PRO A 48 -23.49 6.45 -5.71
N LEU A 49 -24.25 5.74 -6.54
CA LEU A 49 -23.78 4.67 -7.45
C LEU A 49 -22.64 5.12 -8.38
N ALA A 50 -22.57 6.42 -8.70
CA ALA A 50 -21.50 7.00 -9.51
C ALA A 50 -20.10 6.88 -8.88
N LEU A 51 -20.02 6.71 -7.55
CA LEU A 51 -18.75 6.53 -6.84
C LEU A 51 -18.20 5.11 -6.91
N SER A 52 -18.97 4.14 -7.38
CA SER A 52 -18.56 2.73 -7.46
C SER A 52 -17.30 2.51 -8.30
N TRP A 53 -17.24 3.13 -9.48
CA TRP A 53 -16.09 3.04 -10.37
C TRP A 53 -14.83 3.74 -9.83
N PRO A 54 -14.87 5.02 -9.39
CA PRO A 54 -13.68 5.69 -8.87
C PRO A 54 -13.16 5.05 -7.57
N VAL A 55 -14.03 4.52 -6.71
CA VAL A 55 -13.59 3.79 -5.50
C VAL A 55 -12.83 2.53 -5.89
N ALA A 56 -13.39 1.70 -6.78
CA ALA A 56 -12.72 0.49 -7.24
C ALA A 56 -11.38 0.80 -7.94
N LEU A 57 -11.32 1.89 -8.72
CA LEU A 57 -10.10 2.33 -9.39
C LEU A 57 -9.05 2.83 -8.39
N LEU A 58 -9.47 3.62 -7.39
CA LEU A 58 -8.58 4.16 -6.37
C LEU A 58 -7.98 3.03 -5.53
N GLU A 59 -8.79 2.05 -5.13
CA GLU A 59 -8.37 0.85 -4.41
C GLU A 59 -7.33 0.04 -5.19
N LEU A 60 -7.55 -0.18 -6.49
CA LEU A 60 -6.59 -0.89 -7.34
C LEU A 60 -5.26 -0.11 -7.46
N VAL A 61 -5.35 1.18 -7.76
CA VAL A 61 -4.18 2.05 -7.95
C VAL A 61 -3.41 2.23 -6.64
N GLY A 62 -4.10 2.40 -5.52
CA GLY A 62 -3.50 2.58 -4.20
C GLY A 62 -2.83 1.30 -3.70
N GLY A 63 -3.43 0.12 -3.90
CA GLY A 63 -2.81 -1.16 -3.58
C GLY A 63 -1.51 -1.35 -4.37
N VAL A 64 -1.54 -1.08 -5.67
CA VAL A 64 -0.35 -1.14 -6.53
C VAL A 64 0.69 -0.09 -6.10
N LEU A 65 0.32 1.16 -5.81
CA LEU A 65 1.26 2.20 -5.37
C LEU A 65 1.94 1.87 -4.03
N VAL A 66 1.20 1.25 -3.10
CA VAL A 66 1.72 0.85 -1.79
C VAL A 66 2.68 -0.34 -1.92
N ILE A 67 2.36 -1.33 -2.78
CA ILE A 67 3.20 -2.50 -3.04
C ILE A 67 4.44 -2.14 -3.87
N VAL A 68 4.25 -1.46 -5.01
CA VAL A 68 5.36 -0.93 -5.84
C VAL A 68 6.22 -0.01 -5.00
N GLY A 69 5.61 0.64 -4.01
CA GLY A 69 6.29 1.34 -2.94
C GLY A 69 7.27 2.32 -3.54
N VAL A 70 6.76 3.27 -4.35
CA VAL A 70 7.55 4.33 -5.01
C VAL A 70 8.62 4.77 -4.02
N ARG A 71 9.83 4.24 -4.23
CA ARG A 71 10.96 4.47 -3.35
C ARG A 71 11.34 5.90 -3.64
N GLY A 72 11.03 6.81 -2.74
CA GLY A 72 11.68 8.11 -2.70
C GLY A 72 13.20 7.85 -2.88
N PRO A 73 13.85 8.42 -3.90
CA PRO A 73 15.23 8.14 -4.20
C PRO A 73 16.10 8.69 -3.07
N GLY A 74 16.39 7.87 -2.06
CA GLY A 74 17.16 8.32 -0.89
C GLY A 74 17.61 7.24 0.09
N ALA A 75 16.96 6.09 0.14
CA ALA A 75 17.25 5.05 1.14
C ALA A 75 18.17 3.94 0.60
N GLY A 76 19.41 4.28 0.23
CA GLY A 76 20.36 3.24 -0.19
C GLY A 76 21.81 3.62 -0.47
N ARG A 77 22.25 4.86 -0.21
CA ARG A 77 23.64 5.29 -0.50
C ARG A 77 24.31 6.10 0.63
N ARG A 78 24.04 5.79 1.90
CA ARG A 78 24.76 6.44 3.02
C ARG A 78 25.35 5.47 4.06
N ALA A 79 25.30 4.16 3.81
CA ALA A 79 25.94 3.18 4.69
C ALA A 79 27.42 2.94 4.34
N ALA A 80 27.82 3.13 3.08
CA ALA A 80 29.18 2.81 2.64
C ALA A 80 30.23 3.92 2.86
N SER A 81 29.81 5.19 3.04
CA SER A 81 30.76 6.33 3.09
C SER A 81 31.20 6.74 4.50
N ARG A 82 30.66 6.13 5.56
CA ARG A 82 31.00 6.52 6.95
C ARG A 82 32.10 5.66 7.60
N SER A 83 32.39 4.47 7.08
CA SER A 83 33.52 3.67 7.58
C SER A 83 34.88 4.19 7.12
N ALA A 84 34.95 4.97 6.05
CA ALA A 84 36.21 5.57 5.59
C ALA A 84 36.64 6.78 6.44
N ALA A 85 35.69 7.49 7.06
CA ALA A 85 35.96 8.69 7.86
C ALA A 85 36.32 8.40 9.33
N ALA A 86 36.20 7.15 9.79
CA ALA A 86 36.49 6.76 11.17
C ALA A 86 37.93 6.22 11.36
N CYS A 87 38.76 6.24 10.31
CA CYS A 87 40.12 5.70 10.32
C CYS A 87 41.21 6.77 10.07
N THR A 88 40.89 8.06 10.20
CA THR A 88 41.85 9.19 10.09
C THR A 88 41.84 9.99 11.37
#